data_AF-A0A382HID2-F1
#
_entry.id   AF-A0A382HID2-F1
#
_cell.length_a   1.000
_cell.length_b   1.000
_cell.length_c   1.000
_cell.angle_alpha   90.00
_cell.angle_beta   90.00
_cell.angle_gamma   90.00
#
_symmetry.space_group_name_H-M   'P 1'
#
loop_
_entity.id
_entity.type
_entity.pdbx_description
1 polymer ?
#
loop_
_entity_poly.entity_id
_entity_poly.type
_entity_poly.pdbx_seq_one_letter_code
_entity_poly.pdbx_strand_id
1 'polypeptide(L)'
;MTLMCKESTLKEINNLGKKYGDPKRQEALLYHVKNCSSYVVSPNDNEHWLCGSTIVTHWAHDTGYSRKYYGLAFPDNFESWSFHNDELAGEAFETHHELENY
;
A
#
# COMPACT_ATOMS: atom_id res chain seq x y z
N MET A 1 -11.49 15.93 -1.77
CA MET A 1 -10.19 15.22 -1.85
C MET A 1 -10.48 13.82 -2.34
N THR A 2 -9.78 13.39 -3.39
CA THR A 2 -9.95 12.07 -4.01
C THR A 2 -8.97 11.10 -3.35
N LEU A 3 -9.44 9.90 -2.99
CA LEU A 3 -8.57 8.81 -2.55
C LEU A 3 -8.08 8.09 -3.81
N MET A 4 -6.78 7.88 -3.92
CA MET A 4 -6.14 7.31 -5.09
C MET A 4 -6.07 5.79 -4.96
N CYS A 5 -7.20 5.10 -4.79
CA CYS A 5 -7.21 3.64 -4.67
C CYS A 5 -8.54 3.05 -5.17
N LYS A 6 -8.56 1.75 -5.43
CA LYS A 6 -9.79 1.01 -5.70
C LYS A 6 -10.71 0.97 -4.47
N GLU A 7 -12.02 0.82 -4.70
CA GLU A 7 -13.00 0.69 -3.61
C GLU A 7 -12.78 -0.56 -2.75
N SER A 8 -12.36 -1.68 -3.37
CA SER A 8 -11.98 -2.92 -2.69
C SER A 8 -10.85 -2.69 -1.70
N THR A 9 -9.82 -1.98 -2.14
CA THR A 9 -8.63 -1.68 -1.35
C THR A 9 -8.94 -0.72 -0.21
N LEU A 10 -9.78 0.28 -0.46
CA LEU A 10 -10.29 1.15 0.62
C LEU A 10 -11.08 0.35 1.67
N LYS A 11 -11.87 -0.65 1.25
CA LYS A 11 -12.60 -1.52 2.17
C LYS A 11 -11.65 -2.38 3.01
N GLU A 12 -10.58 -2.90 2.42
CA GLU A 12 -9.53 -3.63 3.15
C GLU A 12 -8.84 -2.75 4.18
N ILE A 13 -8.40 -1.55 3.80
CA ILE A 13 -7.79 -0.58 4.71
C ILE A 13 -8.73 -0.30 5.90
N ASN A 14 -10.02 -0.06 5.63
CA ASN A 14 -11.00 0.20 6.67
C ASN A 14 -11.23 -0.98 7.63
N ASN A 15 -11.10 -2.22 7.15
CA ASN A 15 -11.22 -3.41 7.98
C ASN A 15 -10.08 -3.53 8.99
N LEU A 16 -8.89 -2.98 8.71
CA LEU A 16 -7.76 -2.99 9.64
C LEU A 16 -8.13 -2.37 10.99
N GLY A 17 -8.75 -1.19 10.99
CA GLY A 17 -9.24 -0.60 12.24
C GLY A 17 -10.60 -1.15 12.70
N LYS A 18 -11.58 -1.30 11.81
CA LYS A 18 -12.96 -1.65 12.20
C LYS A 18 -13.13 -3.11 12.61
N LYS A 19 -12.45 -4.02 11.92
CA LYS A 19 -12.60 -5.47 12.11
C LYS A 19 -11.44 -6.07 12.90
N TYR A 20 -10.21 -5.65 12.60
CA TYR A 20 -9.01 -6.23 13.21
C TYR A 20 -8.46 -5.40 14.38
N GLY A 21 -8.98 -4.19 14.58
CA GLY A 21 -8.65 -3.35 15.74
C GLY A 21 -7.31 -2.63 15.64
N ASP A 22 -6.65 -2.55 14.48
CA ASP A 22 -5.39 -1.82 14.23
C ASP A 22 -5.65 -0.45 13.55
N PRO A 23 -6.14 0.57 14.28
CA PRO A 23 -6.43 1.88 13.71
C PRO A 23 -5.16 2.62 13.26
N LYS A 24 -4.00 2.32 13.87
CA LYS A 24 -2.73 2.96 13.49
C LYS A 24 -2.30 2.54 12.09
N ARG A 25 -2.43 1.25 11.76
CA ARG A 25 -2.16 0.77 10.39
C ARG A 25 -3.16 1.33 9.40
N GLN A 26 -4.45 1.38 9.77
CA GLN A 26 -5.48 2.01 8.95
C GLN A 26 -5.13 3.48 8.63
N GLU A 27 -4.81 4.28 9.65
CA GLU A 27 -4.47 5.70 9.50
C GLU A 27 -3.24 5.91 8.62
N ALA A 28 -2.20 5.09 8.79
CA ALA A 28 -1.00 5.14 7.97
C ALA A 28 -1.31 4.87 6.49
N LEU A 29 -2.06 3.81 6.18
CA LEU A 29 -2.43 3.49 4.79
C LEU A 29 -3.37 4.54 4.20
N LEU A 30 -4.34 5.05 4.98
CA LEU A 30 -5.20 6.15 4.57
C LEU A 30 -4.40 7.42 4.25
N TYR A 31 -3.33 7.69 4.99
CA TYR A 31 -2.42 8.80 4.68
C TYR A 31 -1.75 8.60 3.32
N HIS A 32 -1.26 7.41 3.02
CA HIS A 32 -0.59 7.14 1.74
C HIS A 32 -1.54 7.28 0.55
N VAL A 33 -2.70 6.61 0.57
CA VAL A 33 -3.67 6.68 -0.56
C VAL A 33 -4.30 8.07 -0.75
N LYS A 34 -4.15 8.95 0.24
CA LYS A 34 -4.68 10.32 0.20
C LYS A 34 -3.63 11.36 -0.22
N ASN A 35 -2.37 11.14 0.11
CA ASN A 35 -1.31 12.14 -0.04
C ASN A 35 -0.15 11.68 -0.94
N CYS A 36 -0.31 10.57 -1.67
CA CYS A 36 0.66 10.13 -2.66
C CYS A 36 0.85 11.15 -3.77
N SER A 37 2.10 11.32 -4.21
CA SER A 37 2.46 12.10 -5.40
C SER A 37 2.17 11.33 -6.68
N SER A 38 2.19 10.00 -6.63
CA SER A 38 1.92 9.13 -7.77
C SER A 38 1.18 7.87 -7.35
N TYR A 39 0.32 7.38 -8.25
CA TYR A 39 -0.48 6.18 -8.07
C TYR A 39 -0.55 5.43 -9.41
N VAL A 40 -0.24 4.13 -9.38
CA VAL A 40 -0.23 3.26 -10.56
C VAL A 40 -0.89 1.93 -10.20
N VAL A 41 -1.59 1.35 -11.17
CA VAL A 41 -2.14 0.00 -11.08
C VAL A 41 -1.43 -0.86 -12.11
N SER A 42 -0.82 -1.97 -11.70
CA SER A 42 -0.18 -2.90 -12.63
C SER A 42 -1.22 -3.78 -13.35
N PRO A 43 -0.86 -4.46 -14.46
CA PRO A 43 -1.77 -5.36 -15.17
C PRO A 43 -2.29 -6.52 -14.33
N ASN A 44 -1.54 -6.90 -13.29
CA ASN A 44 -1.92 -7.92 -12.31
C ASN A 44 -2.79 -7.35 -11.17
N ASP A 45 -3.33 -6.15 -11.36
CA ASP A 45 -4.21 -5.43 -10.43
C ASP A 45 -3.56 -4.94 -9.13
N ASN A 46 -2.24 -5.07 -8.97
CA ASN A 46 -1.52 -4.50 -7.83
C ASN A 46 -1.62 -2.98 -7.86
N GLU A 47 -1.73 -2.36 -6.69
CA GLU A 47 -1.80 -0.90 -6.54
C GLU A 47 -0.53 -0.39 -5.87
N HIS A 48 0.10 0.62 -6.49
CA HIS A 48 1.35 1.18 -6.00
C HIS A 48 1.20 2.69 -5.77
N TRP A 49 1.71 3.17 -4.64
CA TRP A 49 1.69 4.57 -4.24
C TRP A 49 3.10 5.07 -3.94
N LEU A 50 3.47 6.22 -4.49
CA LEU A 50 4.67 6.96 -4.12
C LEU A 50 4.29 8.13 -3.20
N CYS A 51 4.89 8.19 -2.01
CA CYS A 51 4.66 9.23 -1.00
C CYS A 51 6.00 9.73 -0.46
N GLY A 52 6.53 10.81 -1.02
CA GLY A 52 7.88 11.29 -0.69
C GLY A 52 8.91 10.17 -0.93
N SER A 53 9.71 9.85 0.07
CA SER A 53 10.70 8.77 0.00
C SER A 53 10.16 7.36 0.30
N THR A 54 8.84 7.16 0.30
CA THR A 54 8.22 5.84 0.60
C THR A 54 7.34 5.36 -0.55
N ILE A 55 7.53 4.10 -0.94
CA ILE A 55 6.62 3.37 -1.83
C ILE A 55 5.76 2.45 -0.97
N VAL A 56 4.46 2.44 -1.21
CA VAL A 56 3.52 1.44 -0.65
C VAL A 56 2.95 0.64 -1.81
N THR A 57 2.83 -0.66 -1.63
CA THR A 57 2.16 -1.56 -2.59
C THR A 57 1.10 -2.38 -1.89
N HIS A 58 -0.06 -2.50 -2.53
CA HIS A 58 -1.08 -3.48 -2.21
C HIS A 58 -1.05 -4.56 -3.27
N TRP A 59 -0.77 -5.77 -2.82
CA TRP A 59 -0.72 -6.94 -3.68
C TRP A 59 -2.13 -7.49 -3.89
N ALA A 60 -2.54 -7.67 -5.15
CA ALA A 60 -3.86 -8.18 -5.51
C ALA A 60 -4.04 -9.68 -5.21
N HIS A 61 -2.95 -10.36 -4.86
CA HIS A 61 -2.93 -11.77 -4.47
C HIS A 61 -2.59 -11.92 -2.98
N ASP A 62 -2.88 -13.10 -2.43
CA ASP A 62 -2.47 -13.43 -1.07
C ASP A 62 -0.95 -13.61 -1.00
N THR A 63 -0.29 -12.73 -0.27
CA THR A 63 1.16 -12.74 -0.05
C THR A 63 1.57 -13.71 1.06
N GLY A 64 0.61 -14.21 1.84
CA GLY A 64 0.87 -14.89 3.11
C GLY A 64 1.32 -13.93 4.22
N TYR A 65 1.40 -12.62 3.95
CA TYR A 65 1.73 -11.63 4.97
C TYR A 65 0.58 -11.51 5.97
N SER A 66 0.95 -11.64 7.24
CA SER A 66 0.02 -11.47 8.34
C SER A 66 0.57 -10.49 9.36
N ARG A 67 -0.33 -9.67 9.89
CA ARG A 67 -0.03 -8.79 11.01
C ARG A 67 -0.62 -9.38 12.27
N LYS A 68 0.13 -9.27 13.37
CA LYS A 68 -0.36 -9.65 14.70
C LYS A 68 -0.72 -8.40 15.48
N TYR A 69 -1.95 -8.33 15.95
CA TYR A 69 -2.42 -7.27 16.83
C TYR A 69 -3.24 -7.89 17.97
N TYR A 70 -2.87 -7.58 19.22
CA TYR A 70 -3.42 -8.23 20.43
C TYR A 70 -3.51 -9.77 20.36
N GLY A 71 -2.51 -10.41 19.74
CA GLY A 71 -2.45 -11.88 19.64
C GLY A 71 -3.31 -12.50 18.53
N LEU A 72 -4.09 -11.70 17.78
CA LEU A 72 -4.81 -12.16 16.60
C LEU A 72 -3.98 -11.87 15.34
N ALA A 73 -3.86 -12.87 14.48
CA ALA A 73 -3.24 -12.72 13.16
C ALA A 73 -4.33 -12.45 12.12
N PHE A 74 -4.09 -11.49 11.23
CA PHE A 74 -4.98 -11.19 10.10
C PHE A 74 -4.15 -10.88 8.85
N PRO A 75 -4.71 -11.09 7.64
CA PRO A 75 -4.02 -10.81 6.39
C PRO A 75 -3.78 -9.30 6.22
N ASP A 76 -2.57 -8.93 5.80
CA ASP A 76 -2.15 -7.56 5.50
C ASP A 76 -1.27 -7.60 4.23
N ASN A 77 -1.89 -7.59 3.05
CA ASN A 77 -1.21 -7.62 1.74
C ASN A 77 -0.59 -6.27 1.35
N PHE A 78 -0.39 -5.37 2.32
CA PHE A 78 0.27 -4.09 2.10
C PHE A 78 1.75 -4.18 2.48
N GLU A 79 2.61 -3.88 1.52
CA GLU A 79 4.05 -3.80 1.70
C GLU A 79 4.54 -2.36 1.49
N SER A 80 5.67 -2.01 2.09
CA SER A 80 6.24 -0.67 1.96
C SER A 80 7.76 -0.69 2.00
N TRP A 81 8.37 0.16 1.17
CA TRP A 81 9.81 0.40 1.13
C TRP A 81 10.09 1.88 1.34
N SER A 82 11.06 2.16 2.21
CA SER A 82 11.51 3.52 2.47
C SER A 82 12.92 3.71 1.90
N PHE A 83 13.10 4.84 1.23
CA PHE A 83 14.35 5.24 0.58
C PHE A 83 14.95 6.43 1.33
N HIS A 84 16.23 6.70 1.07
CA HIS A 84 16.94 7.79 1.72
C HIS A 84 16.44 9.18 1.30
N ASN A 85 15.87 9.31 0.10
CA ASN A 85 15.31 10.55 -0.41
C ASN A 85 14.19 10.26 -1.44
N ASP A 86 13.49 11.32 -1.84
CA ASP A 86 12.37 11.25 -2.77
C ASP A 86 12.82 10.87 -4.21
N GLU A 87 14.04 11.25 -4.61
CA GLU A 87 14.59 10.96 -5.94
C GLU A 87 14.79 9.46 -6.15
N LEU A 88 15.46 8.78 -5.21
CA LEU A 88 15.67 7.33 -5.24
C LEU A 88 14.35 6.56 -5.16
N ALA A 89 13.38 7.06 -4.39
CA ALA A 89 12.05 6.47 -4.36
C ALA A 89 11.34 6.62 -5.71
N GLY A 90 11.46 7.78 -6.37
CA GLY A 90 10.93 8.01 -7.70
C GLY A 90 11.53 7.07 -8.75
N GLU A 91 12.86 6.97 -8.80
CA GLU A 91 13.58 6.06 -9.71
C GLU A 91 13.17 4.60 -9.48
N ALA A 92 13.06 4.18 -8.23
CA ALA A 92 12.61 2.83 -7.88
C ALA A 92 11.14 2.59 -8.27
N PHE A 93 10.27 3.60 -8.09
CA PHE A 93 8.85 3.50 -8.43
C PHE A 93 8.63 3.33 -9.93
N GLU A 94 9.37 4.08 -10.75
CA GLU A 94 9.31 3.99 -12.21
C GLU A 94 9.81 2.62 -12.70
N THR A 95 10.96 2.18 -12.20
CA THR A 95 11.59 0.91 -12.64
C THR A 95 10.87 -0.33 -12.13
N HIS A 96 10.33 -0.31 -10.92
CA HIS A 96 9.58 -1.44 -10.35
C HIS A 96 8.28 -1.71 -11.14
N HIS A 97 7.63 -0.67 -11.65
CA HIS A 97 6.44 -0.84 -12.49
C HIS A 97 6.76 -1.55 -13.82
N GLU A 98 7.91 -1.25 -14.45
CA GLU A 98 8.30 -1.89 -15.70
C GLU A 98 8.50 -3.40 -15.56
N LEU A 99 9.00 -3.85 -14.40
CA LEU A 99 9.25 -5.28 -14.14
C LEU A 99 7.98 -6.11 -13.94
N GLU A 100 6.86 -5.50 -13.54
CA GLU A 100 5.57 -6.19 -13.37
C GLU A 100 4.78 -6.35 -14.69
N ASN A 101 5.23 -5.69 -15.76
CA ASN A 101 4.56 -5.69 -17.06
C ASN A 101 5.05 -6.80 -18.02
N TYR A 102 5.95 -7.69 -17.58
CA TYR A 102 6.49 -8.83 -18.34
C TYR A 102 5.98 -10.17 -17.81
#